data_AF-H0Q308-F1
#
_entry.id   AF-H0Q308-F1
#
_cell.length_a   1.000
_cell.length_b   1.000
_cell.length_c   1.000
_cell.angle_alpha   90.00
_cell.angle_beta   90.00
_cell.angle_gamma   90.00
#
_symmetry.space_group_name_H-M   'P 1'
#
loop_
_entity.id
_entity.type
_entity.pdbx_description
1 polymer ?
#
loop_
_entity_poly.entity_id
_entity_poly.type
_entity_poly.pdbx_seq_one_letter_code
_entity_poly.pdbx_strand_id
1 'polypeptide(L)'
;MSLANRTLAAALISAACAFGAGPAQATHYTVACAPELNAVEAAIMAGTFLGRSAATDQSNLLAKLDAAAAKIQLQKFPDAIDKLEDISNAATALAGAPKPKLNDASLINSSVRTAITCVGNL
;
A
#
# COMPACT_ATOMS: atom_id res chain seq x y z
N MET A 1 -58.37 23.52 -23.11
CA MET A 1 -57.50 23.37 -21.92
C MET A 1 -56.29 22.56 -22.34
N SER A 2 -55.10 23.13 -22.12
CA SER A 2 -53.82 22.79 -22.76
C SER A 2 -53.28 21.41 -22.36
N LEU A 3 -52.99 20.56 -23.34
CA LEU A 3 -52.12 19.39 -23.20
C LEU A 3 -50.68 19.81 -23.53
N ALA A 4 -49.80 19.87 -22.54
CA ALA A 4 -48.36 19.92 -22.77
C ALA A 4 -47.61 19.46 -21.51
N ASN A 5 -47.21 18.19 -21.46
CA ASN A 5 -46.05 17.78 -20.68
C ASN A 5 -45.31 16.69 -21.48
N ARG A 6 -44.58 17.12 -22.50
CA ARG A 6 -43.12 17.29 -22.47
C ARG A 6 -42.42 15.93 -22.46
N THR A 7 -42.28 15.42 -23.68
CA THR A 7 -41.09 14.75 -24.21
C THR A 7 -39.84 14.90 -23.37
N LEU A 8 -39.21 13.77 -23.04
CA LEU A 8 -37.78 13.52 -23.27
C LEU A 8 -37.49 12.04 -22.99
N ALA A 9 -37.50 11.24 -24.05
CA ALA A 9 -36.70 10.04 -24.11
C ALA A 9 -35.24 10.48 -24.24
N ALA A 10 -34.41 10.10 -23.28
CA ALA A 10 -32.96 10.16 -23.41
C ALA A 10 -32.40 8.82 -22.96
N ALA A 11 -32.25 7.93 -23.93
CA ALA A 11 -31.37 6.78 -23.82
C ALA A 11 -29.93 7.29 -23.63
N LEU A 12 -29.30 6.92 -22.53
CA LEU A 12 -27.85 6.90 -22.43
C LEU A 12 -27.44 5.45 -22.21
N ILE A 13 -27.10 4.83 -23.35
CA ILE A 13 -26.29 3.62 -23.44
C ILE A 13 -24.91 4.02 -22.94
N SER A 14 -24.58 3.67 -21.70
CA SER A 14 -23.20 3.71 -21.23
C SER A 14 -22.61 2.32 -21.40
N ALA A 15 -21.77 2.23 -22.42
CA ALA A 15 -20.90 1.12 -22.72
C ALA A 15 -20.05 0.71 -21.52
N ALA A 16 -19.72 -0.58 -21.50
CA ALA A 16 -18.84 -1.23 -20.56
C ALA A 16 -17.51 -0.49 -20.39
N CYS A 17 -17.19 -0.20 -19.14
CA CYS A 17 -15.84 -0.22 -18.60
C CYS A 17 -15.96 -0.82 -17.20
N ALA A 18 -15.99 -2.15 -17.14
CA ALA A 18 -15.73 -2.89 -15.92
C ALA A 18 -14.24 -2.70 -15.57
N PHE A 19 -13.87 -1.51 -15.10
CA PHE A 19 -12.70 -1.39 -14.25
C PHE A 19 -13.17 -1.83 -12.88
N GLY A 20 -12.68 -2.99 -12.44
CA GLY A 20 -12.78 -3.37 -11.05
C GLY A 20 -12.28 -2.20 -10.23
N ALA A 21 -13.20 -1.50 -9.57
CA ALA A 21 -12.86 -0.67 -8.43
C ALA A 21 -12.35 -1.64 -7.36
N GLY A 22 -11.06 -1.97 -7.46
CA GLY A 22 -10.29 -2.28 -6.26
C GLY A 22 -10.55 -1.15 -5.26
N PRO A 23 -10.54 -1.43 -3.95
CA PRO A 23 -10.78 -0.40 -2.95
C PRO A 23 -9.89 0.79 -3.30
N ALA A 24 -10.50 1.98 -3.43
CA ALA A 24 -9.74 3.21 -3.58
C ALA A 24 -8.85 3.33 -2.35
N GLN A 25 -7.63 2.82 -2.44
CA GLN A 25 -6.63 2.94 -1.40
C GLN A 25 -6.28 4.42 -1.36
N ALA A 26 -6.41 5.04 -0.19
CA ALA A 26 -5.92 6.39 0.02
C ALA A 26 -4.44 6.40 -0.41
N THR A 27 -4.14 7.22 -1.41
CA THR A 27 -2.79 7.37 -1.93
C THR A 27 -2.03 8.26 -0.95
N HIS A 28 -1.30 7.63 -0.03
CA HIS A 28 -0.52 8.34 0.97
C HIS A 28 0.83 8.82 0.38
N TYR A 29 1.46 7.98 -0.44
CA TYR A 29 2.70 8.31 -1.13
C TYR A 29 2.44 8.90 -2.52
N THR A 30 3.14 10.00 -2.85
CA THR A 30 3.06 10.71 -4.14
C THR A 30 4.40 10.74 -4.90
N VAL A 31 5.33 9.87 -4.51
CA VAL A 31 6.71 9.79 -5.01
C VAL A 31 6.82 8.78 -6.16
N ALA A 32 8.01 8.67 -6.79
CA ALA A 32 8.27 7.56 -7.70
C ALA A 32 8.04 6.22 -6.98
N CYS A 33 7.44 5.24 -7.66
CA CYS A 33 6.99 3.99 -7.04
C CYS A 33 5.89 4.14 -5.98
N ALA A 34 5.12 5.23 -6.00
CA ALA A 34 3.95 5.42 -5.14
C ALA A 34 2.99 4.22 -5.09
N PRO A 35 2.56 3.59 -6.21
CA PRO A 35 1.61 2.48 -6.11
C PRO A 35 2.19 1.29 -5.32
N GLU A 36 3.48 1.02 -5.47
CA GLU A 36 4.16 -0.04 -4.73
C GLU A 36 4.32 0.30 -3.25
N LEU A 37 4.68 1.55 -2.91
CA LEU A 37 4.76 1.98 -1.50
C LEU A 37 3.39 1.93 -0.83
N ASN A 38 2.32 2.40 -1.49
CA ASN A 38 0.96 2.29 -0.96
C ASN A 38 0.52 0.82 -0.80
N ALA A 39 0.98 -0.10 -1.66
CA ALA A 39 0.74 -1.53 -1.50
C ALA A 39 1.50 -2.13 -0.31
N VAL A 40 2.71 -1.62 0.01
CA VAL A 40 3.44 -1.99 1.23
C VAL A 40 2.70 -1.49 2.47
N GLU A 41 2.24 -0.24 2.47
CA GLU A 41 1.43 0.33 3.55
C GLU A 41 0.16 -0.49 3.78
N ALA A 42 -0.60 -0.77 2.71
CA ALA A 42 -1.81 -1.57 2.80
C ALA A 42 -1.53 -2.97 3.38
N ALA A 43 -0.42 -3.60 3.00
CA ALA A 43 -0.01 -4.89 3.57
C ALA A 43 0.35 -4.79 5.06
N ILE A 44 1.02 -3.71 5.48
CA ILE A 44 1.30 -3.45 6.91
C ILE A 44 -0.01 -3.16 7.66
N MET A 45 -0.95 -2.43 7.08
CA MET A 45 -2.25 -2.15 7.70
C MET A 45 -3.12 -3.40 7.83
N ALA A 46 -3.06 -4.30 6.86
CA ALA A 46 -3.77 -5.57 6.87
C ALA A 46 -3.12 -6.65 7.76
N GLY A 47 -1.87 -6.44 8.19
CA GLY A 47 -1.15 -7.39 9.04
C GLY A 47 -1.80 -7.56 10.41
N THR A 48 -1.92 -8.80 10.88
CA THR A 48 -2.42 -9.10 12.23
C THR A 48 -1.28 -9.03 13.24
N PHE A 49 -1.11 -7.88 13.90
CA PHE A 49 -0.14 -7.69 14.97
C PHE A 49 -0.68 -8.20 16.32
N LEU A 50 0.21 -8.78 17.12
CA LEU A 50 -0.13 -9.51 18.34
C LEU A 50 0.56 -8.92 19.57
N GLY A 51 -0.07 -9.09 20.74
CA GLY A 51 0.50 -8.68 22.03
C GLY A 51 0.36 -7.19 22.34
N ARG A 52 0.92 -6.79 23.49
CA ARG A 52 0.77 -5.41 24.04
C ARG A 52 1.42 -4.33 23.17
N SER A 53 2.41 -4.70 22.36
CA SER A 53 3.15 -3.77 21.49
C SER A 53 2.63 -3.75 20.05
N ALA A 54 1.50 -4.41 19.74
CA ALA A 54 0.98 -4.55 18.37
C ALA A 54 0.92 -3.23 17.59
N ALA A 55 0.33 -2.19 18.19
CA ALA A 55 0.26 -0.86 17.58
C ALA A 55 1.64 -0.24 17.35
N THR A 56 2.56 -0.39 18.31
CA THR A 56 3.94 0.11 18.19
C THR A 56 4.71 -0.62 17.11
N ASP A 57 4.59 -1.94 17.02
CA ASP A 57 5.27 -2.75 16.01
C ASP A 57 4.76 -2.39 14.60
N GLN A 58 3.44 -2.18 14.44
CA GLN A 58 2.84 -1.69 13.20
C GLN A 58 3.34 -0.29 12.84
N SER A 59 3.26 0.68 13.76
CA SER A 59 3.74 2.05 13.52
C SER A 59 5.22 2.11 13.21
N ASN A 60 6.05 1.24 13.79
CA ASN A 60 7.48 1.16 13.48
C ASN A 60 7.73 0.72 12.03
N LEU A 61 6.92 -0.19 11.48
CA LEU A 61 7.03 -0.58 10.08
C LEU A 61 6.58 0.55 9.14
N LEU A 62 5.49 1.24 9.49
CA LEU A 62 5.03 2.41 8.72
C LEU A 62 6.07 3.54 8.71
N ALA A 63 6.69 3.84 9.86
CA ALA A 63 7.75 4.85 9.94
C ALA A 63 8.97 4.49 9.08
N LYS A 64 9.28 3.20 8.92
CA LYS A 64 10.33 2.74 7.99
C LYS A 64 9.93 2.94 6.54
N LEU A 65 8.66 2.73 6.21
CA LEU A 65 8.13 2.98 4.86
C LEU A 65 8.17 4.47 4.51
N ASP A 66 7.80 5.35 5.45
CA ASP A 66 7.95 6.80 5.30
C ASP A 66 9.41 7.21 5.08
N ALA A 67 10.33 6.58 5.81
CA ALA A 67 11.76 6.80 5.60
C ALA A 67 12.22 6.35 4.21
N ALA A 68 11.72 5.23 3.68
CA ALA A 68 12.00 4.78 2.32
C ALA A 68 11.47 5.78 1.28
N ALA A 69 10.23 6.25 1.45
CA ALA A 69 9.64 7.27 0.58
C ALA A 69 10.45 8.57 0.56
N ALA A 70 10.90 9.04 1.73
CA ALA A 70 11.77 10.21 1.83
C ALA A 70 13.12 10.00 1.11
N LYS A 71 13.70 8.80 1.16
CA LYS A 71 14.93 8.49 0.42
C LYS A 71 14.72 8.51 -1.09
N ILE A 72 13.56 8.06 -1.57
CA ILE A 72 13.19 8.15 -3.00
C ILE A 72 13.09 9.61 -3.45
N GLN A 73 12.45 10.48 -2.65
CA GLN A 73 12.37 11.93 -2.95
C GLN A 73 13.75 12.59 -3.06
N LEU A 74 14.69 12.13 -2.23
CA LEU A 74 16.07 12.60 -2.23
C LEU A 74 16.94 11.92 -3.31
N GLN A 75 16.35 11.10 -4.18
CA GLN A 75 17.05 10.30 -5.19
C GLN A 75 18.15 9.39 -4.63
N LYS A 76 18.01 8.98 -3.36
CA LYS A 76 18.91 8.04 -2.68
C LYS A 76 18.34 6.63 -2.79
N PHE A 77 18.29 6.11 -4.01
CA PHE A 77 17.64 4.82 -4.29
C PHE A 77 18.25 3.62 -3.55
N PRO A 78 19.59 3.50 -3.40
CA PRO A 78 20.18 2.44 -2.58
C PRO A 78 19.70 2.51 -1.12
N ASP A 79 19.75 3.70 -0.50
CA ASP A 79 19.23 3.91 0.87
C ASP A 79 17.73 3.58 0.97
N ALA A 80 16.95 3.84 -0.08
CA ALA A 80 15.53 3.51 -0.11
C ALA A 80 15.30 2.00 -0.16
N ILE A 81 16.08 1.27 -0.99
CA ILE A 81 16.06 -0.19 -1.05
C ILE A 81 16.44 -0.78 0.31
N ASP A 82 17.50 -0.28 0.95
CA ASP A 82 17.89 -0.72 2.31
C ASP A 82 16.75 -0.53 3.31
N LYS A 83 16.00 0.58 3.22
CA LYS A 83 14.83 0.83 4.09
C LYS A 83 13.66 -0.11 3.80
N LEU A 84 13.46 -0.49 2.54
CA LEU A 84 12.45 -1.49 2.17
C LEU A 84 12.86 -2.89 2.66
N GLU A 85 14.12 -3.27 2.52
CA GLU A 85 14.66 -4.53 3.06
C GLU A 85 14.54 -4.59 4.59
N ASP A 86 14.84 -3.48 5.28
CA ASP A 86 14.63 -3.33 6.73
C ASP A 86 13.18 -3.65 7.14
N ILE A 87 12.18 -3.30 6.33
CA ILE A 87 10.76 -3.61 6.58
C ILE A 87 10.53 -5.12 6.48
N SER A 88 11.02 -5.76 5.40
CA SER A 88 10.89 -7.21 5.22
C SER A 88 11.57 -7.99 6.34
N ASN A 89 12.77 -7.56 6.74
CA ASN A 89 13.52 -8.17 7.84
C ASN A 89 12.79 -8.02 9.17
N ALA A 90 12.27 -6.82 9.47
CA ALA A 90 11.51 -6.56 10.68
C ALA A 90 10.20 -7.37 10.72
N ALA A 91 9.43 -7.39 9.63
CA ALA A 91 8.20 -8.19 9.53
C ALA A 91 8.49 -9.68 9.75
N THR A 92 9.53 -10.20 9.11
CA THR A 92 9.96 -11.60 9.29
C THR A 92 10.38 -11.90 10.73
N ALA A 93 11.12 -10.99 11.38
CA ALA A 93 11.50 -11.16 12.78
C ALA A 93 10.29 -11.12 13.74
N LEU A 94 9.30 -10.26 13.46
CA LEU A 94 8.06 -10.19 14.23
C LEU A 94 7.24 -11.49 14.08
N ALA A 95 7.20 -12.08 12.88
CA ALA A 95 6.46 -13.31 12.62
C ALA A 95 7.20 -14.57 13.13
N GLY A 96 8.54 -14.60 13.04
CA GLY A 96 9.35 -15.75 13.43
C GLY A 96 9.75 -15.82 14.91
N ALA A 97 9.37 -14.84 15.74
CA ALA A 97 9.72 -14.83 17.15
C ALA A 97 9.03 -15.98 17.93
N PRO A 98 9.64 -16.53 19.01
CA PRO A 98 9.02 -17.59 19.84
C PRO A 98 7.63 -17.24 20.40
N LYS A 99 7.36 -15.94 20.54
CA LYS A 99 6.04 -15.37 20.73
C LYS A 99 5.81 -14.41 19.57
N PRO A 100 5.20 -14.87 18.46
CA PRO A 100 5.01 -14.05 17.28
C PRO A 100 4.28 -12.76 17.63
N LYS A 101 4.79 -11.65 17.12
CA LYS A 101 4.20 -10.32 17.22
C LYS A 101 3.47 -9.92 15.94
N LEU A 102 3.62 -10.71 14.89
CA LEU A 102 2.92 -10.61 13.63
C LEU A 102 2.49 -12.03 13.24
N ASN A 103 1.24 -12.22 12.84
CA ASN A 103 0.74 -13.55 12.49
C ASN A 103 1.40 -14.13 11.23
N ASP A 104 1.62 -13.29 10.22
CA ASP A 104 2.25 -13.66 8.96
C ASP A 104 2.92 -12.43 8.32
N ALA A 105 4.12 -12.62 7.79
CA ALA A 105 4.89 -11.58 7.10
C ALA A 105 4.81 -11.69 5.57
N SER A 106 4.14 -12.72 5.02
CA SER A 106 4.22 -13.05 3.60
C SER A 106 3.69 -11.94 2.69
N LEU A 107 2.55 -11.32 3.05
CA LEU A 107 1.99 -10.21 2.29
C LEU A 107 2.90 -8.97 2.32
N ILE A 108 3.42 -8.63 3.50
CA ILE A 108 4.36 -7.49 3.66
C ILE A 108 5.61 -7.74 2.82
N ASN A 109 6.23 -8.90 2.95
CA ASN A 109 7.45 -9.26 2.23
C ASN A 109 7.23 -9.29 0.71
N SER A 110 6.04 -9.72 0.25
CA SER A 110 5.69 -9.71 -1.17
C SER A 110 5.56 -8.29 -1.72
N SER A 111 4.82 -7.42 -1.03
CA SER A 111 4.69 -6.01 -1.43
C SER A 111 6.03 -5.29 -1.42
N VAL A 112 6.88 -5.56 -0.41
CA VAL A 112 8.22 -5.00 -0.30
C VAL A 112 9.10 -5.38 -1.51
N ARG A 113 9.08 -6.65 -1.95
CA ARG A 113 9.84 -7.07 -3.14
C ARG A 113 9.41 -6.32 -4.40
N THR A 114 8.12 -6.08 -4.58
CA THR A 114 7.61 -5.28 -5.70
C THR A 114 8.10 -3.84 -5.60
N ALA A 115 8.06 -3.23 -4.41
CA ALA A 115 8.57 -1.88 -4.18
C ALA A 115 10.07 -1.76 -4.44
N ILE A 116 10.88 -2.71 -3.95
CA ILE A 116 12.32 -2.77 -4.22
C ILE A 116 12.57 -2.89 -5.73
N THR A 117 11.81 -3.73 -6.43
CA THR A 117 11.94 -3.88 -7.88
C THR A 117 11.64 -2.56 -8.59
N CYS A 118 10.60 -1.83 -8.19
CA CYS A 118 10.31 -0.52 -8.77
C CYS A 118 11.45 0.47 -8.51
N VAL A 119 11.89 0.61 -7.24
CA VAL A 119 12.95 1.56 -6.86
C VAL A 119 14.28 1.23 -7.51
N GLY A 120 14.62 -0.05 -7.68
CA GLY A 120 15.83 -0.50 -8.35
C GLY A 120 15.85 -0.25 -9.86
N ASN A 121 14.73 0.15 -10.45
CA ASN A 121 14.61 0.54 -11.85
C ASN A 121 14.48 2.07 -12.05
N LEU A 122 14.60 2.88 -10.98
CA LEU A 122 14.65 4.35 -11.04
C LEU A 122 16.08 4.85 -11.29
#